data_AF-A0A0G0Y631-F1
#
_entry.id   AF-A0A0G0Y631-F1
#
_cell.length_a   1.000
_cell.length_b   1.000
_cell.length_c   1.000
_cell.angle_alpha   90.00
_cell.angle_beta   90.00
_cell.angle_gamma   90.00
#
_symmetry.space_group_name_H-M   'P 1'
#
loop_
_entity.id
_entity.type
_entity.pdbx_description
1 polymer ?
#
loop_
_entity_poly.entity_id
_entity_poly.type
_entity_poly.pdbx_seq_one_letter_code
_entity_poly.pdbx_strand_id
1 'polypeptide(L)' 'MGFNFEQAKGLSNFFFDIAKGVALGAIGFSVIEPIEIKVVVGLLSISFVYICVRIALLLLEEAR' A
#
# COMPACT_ATOMS: atom_id res chain seq x y z
N MET A 1 -6.93 19.92 -14.67
CA MET A 1 -8.18 19.27 -14.25
C MET A 1 -7.82 18.37 -13.08
N GLY A 2 -8.09 18.79 -11.85
CA GLY A 2 -7.91 17.95 -10.67
C GLY A 2 -9.04 16.92 -10.57
N PHE A 3 -8.79 15.82 -9.85
CA PHE A 3 -9.84 14.85 -9.53
C PHE A 3 -10.93 15.51 -8.68
N ASN A 4 -12.19 15.14 -8.90
CA ASN A 4 -13.25 15.48 -7.95
C ASN A 4 -13.13 14.61 -6.69
N PHE A 5 -13.85 14.99 -5.61
CA PHE A 5 -13.76 14.29 -4.33
C PHE A 5 -14.04 12.79 -4.42
N GLU A 6 -15.06 12.38 -5.18
CA GLU A 6 -15.39 10.96 -5.34
C GLU A 6 -14.31 10.18 -6.11
N GLN A 7 -13.68 10.79 -7.11
CA GLN A 7 -12.55 10.20 -7.84
C GLN A 7 -11.32 10.04 -6.94
N ALA A 8 -10.98 11.07 -6.17
CA ALA A 8 -9.84 11.03 -5.25
C ALA A 8 -10.04 10.01 -4.13
N LYS A 9 -11.26 9.93 -3.58
CA LYS A 9 -11.66 8.92 -2.59
C LYS A 9 -11.60 7.51 -3.16
N GLY A 10 -12.09 7.31 -4.39
CA GLY A 10 -12.00 6.02 -5.08
C GLY A 10 -10.55 5.57 -5.27
N LEU A 11 -9.69 6.48 -5.71
CA LEU A 11 -8.27 6.20 -5.92
C LEU A 11 -7.54 5.97 -4.58
N SER A 12 -7.87 6.72 -3.53
CA SER A 12 -7.36 6.48 -2.18
C SER A 12 -7.71 5.08 -1.67
N ASN A 13 -8.96 4.65 -1.83
CA ASN A 13 -9.38 3.31 -1.41
C ASN A 13 -8.64 2.22 -2.18
N PHE A 14 -8.43 2.41 -3.49
CA PHE A 14 -7.63 1.50 -4.30
C PHE A 14 -6.19 1.35 -3.76
N PHE A 15 -5.53 2.45 -3.41
CA PHE A 15 -4.19 2.39 -2.81
C PHE A 15 -4.18 1.72 -1.44
N PHE A 16 -5.20 1.94 -0.61
CA PHE A 16 -5.34 1.21 0.66
C PHE A 16 -5.53 -0.30 0.46
N ASP A 17 -6.29 -0.70 -0.55
CA ASP A 17 -6.51 -2.12 -0.82
C ASP A 17 -5.26 -2.80 -1.36
N ILE A 18 -4.47 -2.12 -2.20
CA ILE A 18 -3.13 -2.57 -2.58
C ILE A 18 -2.25 -2.73 -1.33
N ALA A 19 -2.22 -1.72 -0.45
CA ALA A 19 -1.41 -1.77 0.77
C ALA A 19 -1.76 -2.98 1.66
N LYS A 20 -3.06 -3.25 1.85
CA LYS A 20 -3.53 -4.46 2.56
C LYS A 20 -3.08 -5.73 1.86
N GLY A 21 -3.24 -5.82 0.54
CA GLY A 21 -2.86 -6.99 -0.25
C GLY A 21 -1.36 -7.29 -0.14
N VAL A 22 -0.52 -6.26 -0.22
CA VAL A 22 0.94 -6.40 -0.06
C VAL A 22 1.31 -6.79 1.36
N ALA A 23 0.68 -6.20 2.38
CA ALA A 23 0.93 -6.57 3.78
C ALA A 23 0.55 -8.03 4.06
N LEU A 24 -0.61 -8.48 3.61
CA LEU A 24 -1.07 -9.87 3.75
C LEU A 24 -0.19 -10.83 2.96
N GLY A 25 0.19 -10.46 1.73
CA GLY A 25 1.11 -11.25 0.91
C GLY A 25 2.47 -11.41 1.59
N ALA A 26 3.04 -10.33 2.13
CA ALA A 26 4.31 -10.36 2.86
C ALA A 26 4.25 -11.29 4.08
N ILE A 27 3.15 -11.24 4.85
CA ILE A 27 2.91 -12.14 5.97
C ILE A 27 2.84 -13.59 5.48
N GLY A 28 2.09 -13.86 4.41
CA GLY A 28 1.97 -15.20 3.83
C GLY A 28 3.32 -15.78 3.37
N PHE A 29 4.10 -15.00 2.63
CA PHE A 29 5.46 -15.37 2.20
C PHE A 29 6.40 -15.59 3.39
N SER A 30 6.25 -14.82 4.47
CA SER A 30 7.08 -14.95 5.67
C SER A 30 6.94 -16.28 6.39
N VAL A 31 5.89 -17.07 6.12
CA VAL A 31 5.68 -18.39 6.74
C VAL A 31 6.51 -19.47 6.04
N ILE A 32 6.70 -19.38 4.72
CA ILE A 32 7.18 -20.50 3.88
C ILE A 32 8.66 -20.35 3.49
N GLU A 33 9.15 -19.11 3.37
CA GLU A 33 10.45 -18.83 2.73
C GLU A 33 11.67 -18.91 3.69
N PRO A 34 12.90 -19.06 3.17
CA PRO A 34 14.16 -18.88 3.93
C PRO A 34 14.33 -17.47 4.52
N ILE A 35 15.13 -17.35 5.60
CA ILE A 35 15.29 -16.09 6.36
C ILE A 35 15.78 -14.93 5.48
N GLU A 36 16.72 -15.16 4.55
CA GLU A 36 17.24 -14.12 3.67
C GLU A 36 16.13 -13.52 2.80
N ILE A 37 15.24 -14.37 2.26
CA ILE A 37 14.10 -13.94 1.45
C ILE A 37 13.08 -13.20 2.31
N LYS A 38 12.82 -13.66 3.55
CA LYS A 38 11.89 -12.96 4.48
C LYS A 38 12.33 -11.53 4.75
N VAL A 39 13.62 -11.29 4.96
CA VAL A 39 14.14 -9.95 5.25
C VAL A 39 14.00 -9.05 4.04
N VAL A 40 14.38 -9.53 2.85
CA VAL A 40 14.28 -8.74 1.61
C VAL A 40 12.82 -8.43 1.28
N VAL A 41 11.95 -9.44 1.29
CA VAL A 41 10.51 -9.27 1.03
C VAL A 41 9.90 -8.34 2.08
N GLY A 42 10.21 -8.51 3.36
CA GLY A 42 9.72 -7.66 4.44
C GLY A 42 10.06 -6.18 4.23
N LEU A 43 11.31 -5.86 3.93
CA LEU A 43 11.75 -4.47 3.70
C LEU A 43 11.09 -3.84 2.47
N LEU A 44 10.99 -4.59 1.37
CA LEU A 44 10.32 -4.14 0.15
C LEU A 44 8.82 -3.92 0.38
N SER A 45 8.15 -4.86 1.04
CA SER A 45 6.73 -4.76 1.36
C SER A 45 6.43 -3.58 2.29
N ILE A 46 7.24 -3.34 3.32
CA ILE A 46 7.07 -2.17 4.21
C ILE A 46 7.17 -0.87 3.43
N SER A 47 8.20 -0.74 2.59
CA SER A 47 8.43 0.46 1.77
C SER A 47 7.27 0.71 0.81
N PHE A 48 6.79 -0.36 0.17
CA PHE A 48 5.68 -0.28 -0.78
C PHE A 48 4.35 0.06 -0.09
N VAL A 49 4.04 -0.59 1.03
CA VAL A 49 2.86 -0.28 1.86
C VAL A 49 2.88 1.18 2.29
N TYR A 50 4.03 1.67 2.77
CA TYR A 50 4.18 3.07 3.17
C TYR A 50 3.87 4.04 2.02
N ILE A 51 4.40 3.77 0.81
CA ILE A 51 4.14 4.60 -0.37
C ILE A 51 2.64 4.59 -0.73
N CYS A 52 2.00 3.42 -0.76
CA CYS A 52 0.58 3.32 -1.06
C CYS A 52 -0.28 4.09 -0.05
N VAL A 53 0.00 3.93 1.24
CA VAL A 53 -0.70 4.67 2.31
C VAL A 53 -0.48 6.18 2.18
N ARG A 54 0.75 6.62 1.89
CA ARG A 54 1.05 8.05 1.69
C ARG A 54 0.30 8.64 0.50
N ILE A 55 0.27 7.95 -0.64
CA ILE A 55 -0.47 8.41 -1.81
C ILE A 55 -1.97 8.47 -1.50
N ALA A 56 -2.52 7.45 -0.83
CA ALA A 56 -3.92 7.43 -0.43
C ALA A 56 -4.29 8.64 0.44
N LEU A 57 -3.46 8.94 1.44
CA LEU A 57 -3.67 10.10 2.33
C LEU A 57 -3.55 11.44 1.56
N LEU A 58 -2.56 11.60 0.69
CA LEU A 58 -2.41 12.81 -0.12
C LEU A 58 -3.64 13.06 -1.01
N LEU A 59 -4.18 12.01 -1.62
CA LEU A 59 -5.39 12.11 -2.44
C LEU A 59 -6.60 12.58 -1.63
N LEU A 60 -6.73 12.14 -0.38
CA LEU A 60 -7.81 12.59 0.51
C LEU A 60 -7.59 14.01 1.03
N GLU A 61 -6.34 14.42 1.25
CA GLU A 61 -5.99 15.78 1.67
C GLU A 61 -6.25 16.80 0.55
N GLU A 62 -5.87 16.51 -0.69
CA GLU A 62 -6.09 17.40 -1.84
C GLU A 62 -7.56 17.50 -2.25
N ALA A 63 -8.36 16.49 -1.91
CA ALA A 63 -9.78 16.43 -2.25
C ALA A 63 -10.68 17.17 -1.26
N ARG A 64 -10.17 17.52 -0.08
CA ARG A 64 -10.90 18.18 1.00
C ARG A 64 -10.90 19.70 0.85
#